data_AF-A0A0F2P048-F1
#
_entry.id   AF-A0A0F2P048-F1
#
_cell.length_a   1.000
_cell.length_b   1.000
_cell.length_c   1.000
_cell.angle_alpha   90.00
_cell.angle_beta   90.00
_cell.angle_gamma   90.00
#
_symmetry.space_group_name_H-M   'P 1'
#
loop_
_entity.id
_entity.type
_entity.pdbx_description
1 polymer ?
#
loop_
_entity_poly.entity_id
_entity_poly.type
_entity_poly.pdbx_seq_one_letter_code
_entity_poly.pdbx_strand_id
1 'polypeptide(L)'
;MSEKDIVNKFAKAQDSLIVQQSDFSLATIANMVESDSIDIAPHYQRRDRWNDEKQSALIESFLLNVPVPPVYLSEDDYGRYSVIDGKQRITAINEFLTGALKLKELKEFSDLNGATFDDLPKQLKNVLSVRPFIRVITLL
;
A
#
# COMPACT_ATOMS: atom_id res chain seq x y z
N MET A 1 6.43 23.29 -35.02
CA MET A 1 6.57 23.58 -33.58
C MET A 1 7.91 24.25 -33.38
N SER A 2 7.95 25.44 -32.79
CA SER A 2 9.21 26.14 -32.52
C SER A 2 9.87 25.60 -31.24
N GLU A 3 11.18 25.79 -31.10
CA GLU A 3 11.94 25.44 -29.88
C GLU A 3 11.31 26.08 -28.63
N LYS A 4 10.84 27.32 -28.74
CA LYS A 4 10.15 28.06 -27.69
C LYS A 4 8.83 27.40 -27.27
N ASP A 5 8.10 26.81 -28.22
CA ASP A 5 6.85 26.09 -27.91
C ASP A 5 7.12 24.79 -27.14
N ILE A 6 8.22 24.10 -27.45
CA ILE A 6 8.65 22.88 -26.75
C ILE A 6 9.03 23.21 -25.31
N VAL A 7 9.84 24.26 -25.10
CA VAL A 7 10.26 24.71 -23.77
C VAL A 7 9.06 25.16 -22.93
N ASN A 8 8.13 25.92 -23.52
CA ASN A 8 6.93 26.35 -22.81
C ASN A 8 5.99 25.19 -22.46
N LYS A 9 5.86 24.19 -23.34
CA LYS A 9 5.09 22.98 -23.06
C LYS A 9 5.73 22.16 -21.94
N PHE A 10 7.05 22.04 -21.93
CA PHE A 10 7.79 21.36 -20.87
C PHE A 10 7.62 22.06 -19.51
N ALA A 11 7.80 23.38 -19.46
CA ALA A 11 7.64 24.16 -18.23
C ALA A 11 6.22 24.03 -17.65
N LYS A 12 5.19 24.20 -18.49
CA LYS A 12 3.79 24.02 -18.07
C LYS A 12 3.48 22.62 -17.53
N ALA A 13 4.09 21.58 -18.11
CA ALA A 13 3.87 20.21 -17.66
C ALA A 13 4.56 19.91 -16.31
N GLN A 14 5.68 20.57 -16.01
CA GLN A 14 6.34 20.46 -14.71
C GLN A 14 5.56 21.20 -13.61
N ASP A 15 5.03 22.38 -13.91
CA ASP A 15 4.28 23.20 -12.94
C ASP A 15 2.89 22.63 -12.60
N SER A 16 2.34 21.76 -13.46
CA SER A 16 1.01 21.19 -13.26
C SER A 16 0.96 20.00 -12.31
N LEU A 17 2.09 19.38 -11.97
CA LEU A 17 2.11 18.20 -11.12
C LEU A 17 2.13 18.60 -9.63
N ILE A 18 1.03 18.34 -8.92
CA ILE A 18 0.96 18.55 -7.48
C ILE A 18 1.15 17.19 -6.79
N VAL A 19 2.13 17.13 -5.90
CA VAL A 19 2.44 15.91 -5.13
C VAL A 19 2.17 16.17 -3.66
N GLN A 20 1.32 15.34 -3.07
CA GLN A 20 1.07 15.31 -1.63
C GLN A 20 1.73 14.09 -1.00
N GLN A 21 2.33 14.28 0.17
CA GLN A 21 2.93 13.20 0.95
C GLN A 21 2.17 13.04 2.26
N SER A 22 1.85 11.80 2.62
CA SER A 22 1.14 11.47 3.85
C SER A 22 1.63 10.11 4.38
N ASP A 23 1.49 9.87 5.68
CA ASP A 23 1.84 8.59 6.30
C ASP A 23 0.56 7.96 6.86
N PHE A 24 0.19 6.78 6.37
CA PHE A 24 -1.03 6.07 6.76
C PHE A 24 -0.71 4.83 7.57
N SER A 25 -1.48 4.56 8.62
CA SER A 25 -1.38 3.29 9.34
C SER A 25 -1.88 2.16 8.44
N LEU A 26 -1.47 0.93 8.76
CA LEU A 26 -1.97 -0.25 8.05
C LEU A 26 -3.50 -0.36 8.12
N ALA A 27 -4.09 -0.03 9.28
CA ALA A 27 -5.53 -0.02 9.45
C ALA A 27 -6.22 1.01 8.54
N THR A 28 -5.64 2.20 8.38
CA THR A 28 -6.16 3.21 7.45
C THR A 28 -6.13 2.70 6.02
N ILE A 29 -5.02 2.08 5.59
CA ILE A 29 -4.91 1.50 4.24
C ILE A 29 -5.98 0.44 4.00
N ALA A 30 -6.14 -0.52 4.92
CA ALA A 30 -7.18 -1.55 4.79
C ALA A 30 -8.58 -0.94 4.74
N ASN A 31 -8.90 0.00 5.63
CA ASN A 31 -10.20 0.68 5.63
C ASN A 31 -10.47 1.45 4.34
N MET A 32 -9.46 2.08 3.74
CA MET A 32 -9.59 2.77 2.45
C MET A 32 -9.84 1.80 1.30
N VAL A 33 -9.29 0.59 1.36
CA VAL A 33 -9.58 -0.48 0.39
C VAL A 33 -11.01 -0.99 0.56
N GLU A 34 -11.41 -1.35 1.78
CA GLU A 34 -12.72 -1.93 2.07
C GLU A 34 -13.89 -0.94 1.87
N SER A 35 -13.61 0.36 1.87
CA SER A 35 -14.58 1.43 1.56
C SER A 35 -14.59 1.86 0.10
N ASP A 36 -13.88 1.16 -0.78
CA ASP A 36 -13.68 1.50 -2.20
C ASP A 36 -13.06 2.90 -2.43
N SER A 37 -12.39 3.45 -1.41
CA SER A 37 -11.66 4.71 -1.53
C SER A 37 -10.35 4.52 -2.30
N ILE A 38 -9.72 3.35 -2.21
CA ILE A 38 -8.59 2.94 -3.05
C ILE A 38 -9.05 1.79 -3.95
N ASP A 39 -9.07 2.05 -5.26
CA ASP A 39 -9.31 1.00 -6.25
C ASP A 39 -8.04 0.17 -6.46
N ILE A 40 -8.02 -1.03 -5.86
CA ILE A 40 -6.98 -2.04 -6.08
C ILE A 40 -7.32 -3.02 -7.22
N ALA A 41 -8.48 -2.88 -7.86
CA ALA A 41 -9.08 -3.85 -8.77
C ALA A 41 -9.46 -3.28 -10.17
N PRO A 42 -8.49 -2.91 -11.03
CA PRO A 42 -8.82 -2.81 -12.45
C PRO A 42 -8.97 -4.23 -13.01
N HIS A 43 -10.18 -4.58 -13.44
CA HIS A 43 -10.63 -5.85 -14.05
C HIS A 43 -9.75 -6.38 -15.22
N TYR A 44 -8.72 -5.66 -15.66
CA TYR A 44 -7.95 -5.91 -16.87
C TYR A 44 -6.51 -6.43 -16.66
N GLN A 45 -6.03 -6.59 -15.42
CA GLN A 45 -4.64 -7.02 -15.18
C GLN A 45 -4.56 -8.37 -14.44
N ARG A 46 -4.49 -9.47 -15.20
CA ARG A 46 -3.96 -10.78 -14.75
C ARG A 46 -2.42 -10.72 -14.60
N ARG A 47 -1.88 -9.71 -13.91
CA ARG A 47 -0.43 -9.61 -13.65
C ARG A 47 -0.07 -10.16 -12.27
N ASP A 48 1.13 -10.72 -12.19
CA ASP A 48 1.75 -11.42 -11.07
C ASP A 48 1.35 -10.88 -9.69
N ARG A 49 0.40 -11.57 -9.06
CA ARG A 49 0.08 -11.39 -7.64
C ARG A 49 1.22 -11.97 -6.81
N TRP A 50 1.59 -11.28 -5.73
CA TRP A 50 2.51 -11.86 -4.75
C TRP A 50 1.87 -13.13 -4.15
N ASN A 51 2.66 -14.20 -4.09
CA ASN A 51 2.29 -15.38 -3.34
C ASN A 51 2.20 -15.06 -1.83
N ASP A 52 1.53 -15.93 -1.07
CA ASP A 52 1.36 -15.77 0.38
C ASP A 52 2.69 -15.55 1.11
N GLU A 53 3.77 -16.21 0.67
CA GLU A 53 5.12 -16.08 1.25
C GLU A 53 5.64 -14.65 1.14
N LYS A 54 5.55 -14.04 -0.05
CA LYS A 54 6.03 -12.68 -0.27
C LYS A 54 5.14 -11.64 0.40
N GLN A 55 3.84 -11.91 0.50
CA GLN A 55 2.94 -11.09 1.32
C GLN A 55 3.30 -11.20 2.81
N SER A 56 3.56 -12.41 3.31
CA SER A 56 3.96 -12.66 4.70
C SER A 56 5.27 -11.97 5.06
N ALA A 57 6.25 -11.97 4.15
CA ALA A 57 7.51 -11.26 4.33
C ALA A 57 7.32 -9.73 4.46
N LEU A 58 6.31 -9.15 3.80
CA LEU A 58 5.95 -7.74 4.00
C LEU A 58 5.39 -7.52 5.41
N ILE A 59 4.51 -8.40 5.89
CA ILE A 59 3.98 -8.30 7.25
C ILE A 59 5.10 -8.47 8.28
N GLU A 60 6.05 -9.37 8.05
CA GLU A 60 7.24 -9.53 8.89
C GLU A 60 8.07 -8.25 8.95
N SER A 61 8.21 -7.55 7.81
CA SER A 61 8.92 -6.27 7.75
C SER A 61 8.26 -5.23 8.68
N PHE A 62 6.92 -5.18 8.73
CA PHE A 62 6.21 -4.29 9.67
C PHE A 62 6.38 -4.71 11.14
N LEU A 63 6.34 -6.01 11.44
CA LEU A 63 6.60 -6.54 12.79
C LEU A 63 8.02 -6.19 13.27
N LEU A 64 8.99 -6.22 12.36
CA LEU A 64 10.39 -5.89 12.62
C LEU A 64 10.70 -4.39 12.56
N ASN A 65 9.71 -3.53 12.27
CA ASN A 65 9.91 -2.09 12.00
C ASN A 65 10.94 -1.80 10.89
N VAL A 66 11.02 -2.67 9.88
CA VAL A 66 11.85 -2.46 8.69
C VAL A 66 11.16 -1.42 7.80
N PRO A 67 11.90 -0.40 7.28
CA PRO A 67 11.33 0.56 6.36
C PRO A 67 10.78 -0.09 5.08
N VAL A 68 9.52 0.20 4.77
CA VAL A 68 8.84 -0.25 3.55
C VAL A 68 8.78 0.89 2.53
N PRO A 69 9.06 0.64 1.23
CA PRO A 69 8.94 1.66 0.19
C PRO A 69 7.55 2.30 0.13
N PRO A 70 7.45 3.58 -0.26
CA PRO A 70 6.17 4.27 -0.36
C PRO A 70 5.22 3.59 -1.36
N VAL A 71 3.93 3.88 -1.22
CA VAL A 71 2.92 3.59 -2.24
C VAL A 71 2.57 4.88 -2.97
N TYR A 72 2.22 4.77 -4.25
CA TYR A 72 1.90 5.91 -5.09
C TYR A 72 0.45 5.81 -5.55
N LEU A 73 -0.31 6.87 -5.30
CA LEU A 73 -1.72 6.97 -5.63
C LEU A 73 -1.95 8.15 -6.58
N SER A 74 -2.94 8.03 -7.45
CA SER A 74 -3.52 9.16 -8.20
C SER A 74 -4.89 9.44 -7.60
N GLU A 75 -5.20 10.69 -7.27
CA GLU A 75 -6.55 11.09 -6.86
C GLU A 75 -7.39 11.43 -8.10
N ASP A 76 -8.67 11.03 -8.11
CA ASP A 76 -9.66 11.49 -9.10
C ASP A 76 -10.46 12.70 -8.57
N ASP A 77 -11.25 13.35 -9.44
CA ASP A 77 -12.04 14.54 -9.10
C ASP A 77 -13.06 14.34 -7.95
N TYR A 78 -13.29 13.09 -7.51
CA TYR A 78 -14.24 12.72 -6.48
C TYR A 78 -13.57 12.12 -5.23
N GLY A 79 -12.24 12.28 -5.10
CA GLY A 79 -11.49 11.84 -3.92
C GLY A 79 -11.28 10.32 -3.86
N ARG A 80 -11.43 9.60 -4.98
CA ARG A 80 -11.05 8.19 -5.06
C ARG A 80 -9.62 8.05 -5.57
N TYR A 81 -8.93 7.08 -5.02
CA TYR A 81 -7.53 6.82 -5.31
C TYR A 81 -7.37 5.64 -6.26
N SER A 82 -6.64 5.86 -7.35
CA SER A 82 -6.13 4.80 -8.22
C SER A 82 -4.69 4.48 -7.86
N VAL A 83 -4.35 3.20 -7.72
CA VAL A 83 -2.97 2.80 -7.38
C VAL A 83 -2.06 2.89 -8.61
N ILE A 84 -1.01 3.71 -8.52
CA ILE A 84 0.06 3.80 -9.53
C ILE A 84 1.15 2.76 -9.24
N ASP A 85 1.61 2.69 -7.98
CA ASP A 85 2.58 1.70 -7.51
C ASP A 85 2.26 1.27 -6.07
N GLY A 86 2.62 0.02 -5.75
CA GLY A 86 2.40 -0.53 -4.41
C GLY A 86 1.12 -1.34 -4.24
N LYS A 87 0.44 -1.69 -5.35
CA LYS A 87 -0.75 -2.55 -5.35
C LYS A 87 -0.56 -3.80 -4.50
N GLN A 88 0.52 -4.56 -4.71
CA GLN A 88 0.78 -5.80 -3.96
C GLN A 88 1.01 -5.54 -2.46
N ARG A 89 1.56 -4.38 -2.08
CA ARG A 89 1.74 -3.98 -0.69
C ARG A 89 0.40 -3.67 -0.04
N ILE A 90 -0.43 -2.86 -0.70
CA ILE A 90 -1.79 -2.53 -0.24
C ILE A 90 -2.64 -3.79 -0.12
N THR A 91 -2.60 -4.68 -1.13
CA THR A 91 -3.31 -5.97 -1.10
C THR A 91 -2.86 -6.83 0.07
N ALA A 92 -1.54 -7.01 0.29
CA ALA A 92 -1.05 -7.80 1.41
C ALA A 92 -1.46 -7.22 2.78
N ILE A 93 -1.43 -5.90 2.92
CA ILE A 93 -1.89 -5.21 4.14
C ILE A 93 -3.38 -5.48 4.36
N ASN A 94 -4.20 -5.33 3.32
CA ASN A 94 -5.64 -5.56 3.41
C ASN A 94 -5.97 -7.02 3.72
N GLU A 95 -5.40 -7.95 2.96
CA GLU A 95 -5.63 -9.40 3.12
C GLU A 95 -5.20 -9.88 4.50
N PHE A 96 -4.10 -9.35 5.04
CA PHE A 96 -3.69 -9.68 6.41
C PHE A 96 -4.66 -9.14 7.45
N LEU A 97 -4.98 -7.84 7.42
CA LEU A 97 -5.84 -7.21 8.43
C LEU A 97 -7.30 -7.70 8.41
N THR A 98 -7.77 -8.19 7.26
CA THR A 98 -9.11 -8.81 7.11
C THR A 98 -9.12 -10.31 7.45
N GLY A 99 -7.95 -10.89 7.78
CA GLY A 99 -7.82 -12.32 8.11
C GLY A 99 -7.80 -13.26 6.89
N ALA A 100 -7.75 -12.73 5.67
CA ALA A 100 -7.67 -13.51 4.43
C ALA A 100 -6.27 -14.11 4.18
N LEU A 101 -5.21 -13.47 4.68
CA LEU A 101 -3.83 -13.97 4.60
C LEU A 101 -3.46 -14.72 5.88
N LYS A 102 -3.00 -15.97 5.72
CA LYS A 102 -2.28 -16.72 6.75
C LYS A 102 -0.78 -16.55 6.54
N LEU A 103 -0.07 -16.16 7.59
CA LEU A 103 1.37 -15.96 7.55
C LEU A 103 2.09 -17.27 7.28
N LYS A 104 3.09 -17.25 6.40
CA LYS A 104 3.92 -18.42 6.05
C LYS A 104 5.36 -18.00 5.78
N GLU A 105 6.30 -18.91 5.99
CA GLU A 105 7.74 -18.73 5.74
C GLU A 105 8.34 -17.49 6.46
N LEU A 106 7.80 -17.13 7.62
CA LEU A 106 8.40 -16.13 8.50
C LEU A 106 9.68 -16.68 9.12
N LYS A 107 10.73 -15.84 9.16
CA LYS A 107 12.07 -16.21 9.66
C LYS A 107 12.28 -15.82 11.11
N GLU A 108 12.00 -14.56 11.44
CA GLU A 108 12.18 -14.00 12.79
C GLU A 108 10.96 -14.29 13.68
N PHE A 109 9.78 -14.37 13.07
CA PHE A 109 8.52 -14.68 13.75
C PHE A 109 7.94 -16.03 13.30
N SER A 110 8.78 -17.06 13.27
CA SER A 110 8.38 -18.39 12.80
C SER A 110 7.21 -19.02 13.60
N ASP A 111 7.05 -18.65 14.87
CA ASP A 111 5.93 -19.06 15.72
C ASP A 111 4.57 -18.49 15.26
N LEU A 112 4.57 -17.45 14.42
CA LEU A 112 3.37 -16.86 13.84
C LEU A 112 3.00 -17.50 12.49
N ASN A 113 3.78 -18.46 11.98
CA ASN A 113 3.41 -19.18 10.78
C ASN A 113 2.10 -19.96 10.99
N GLY A 114 1.18 -19.83 10.04
CA GLY A 114 -0.18 -20.36 10.08
C GLY A 114 -1.20 -19.41 10.72
N ALA A 115 -0.76 -18.35 11.41
CA ALA A 115 -1.63 -17.38 12.06
C ALA A 115 -2.21 -16.37 11.05
N THR A 116 -3.47 -16.01 11.26
CA THR A 116 -4.11 -14.81 10.68
C THR A 116 -3.93 -13.62 11.64
N PHE A 117 -4.39 -12.43 11.23
CA PHE A 117 -4.40 -11.28 12.12
C PHE A 117 -5.20 -11.53 13.40
N ASP A 118 -6.33 -12.25 13.33
CA ASP A 118 -7.17 -12.52 14.50
C ASP A 118 -6.50 -13.41 15.54
N ASP A 119 -5.65 -14.33 15.09
CA ASP A 119 -4.89 -15.25 15.93
C ASP A 119 -3.76 -14.55 16.71
N LEU A 120 -3.39 -13.32 16.32
CA LEU A 120 -2.32 -12.60 16.99
C LEU A 120 -2.70 -12.17 18.43
N PRO A 121 -1.72 -12.14 19.36
CA PRO A 121 -1.88 -11.51 20.65
C PRO A 121 -2.41 -10.07 20.51
N LYS A 122 -3.29 -9.66 21.43
CA LYS A 122 -3.93 -8.33 21.41
C LYS A 122 -2.93 -7.19 21.31
N GLN A 123 -1.77 -7.33 21.97
CA GLN A 123 -0.68 -6.36 21.95
C GLN A 123 -0.10 -6.20 20.53
N LEU A 124 0.12 -7.29 19.81
CA LEU A 124 0.63 -7.23 18.43
C LEU A 124 -0.40 -6.65 17.47
N LYS A 125 -1.68 -7.04 17.61
CA LYS A 125 -2.77 -6.43 16.83
C LYS A 125 -2.79 -4.91 17.00
N ASN A 126 -2.77 -4.43 18.24
CA ASN A 126 -2.76 -3.00 18.54
C ASN A 126 -1.54 -2.28 17.94
N VAL A 127 -0.35 -2.89 18.05
CA VAL A 127 0.88 -2.30 17.50
C VAL A 127 0.77 -2.19 15.98
N LEU A 128 0.38 -3.26 15.30
CA LEU A 128 0.26 -3.30 13.83
C LEU A 128 -0.83 -2.37 13.29
N SER A 129 -1.92 -2.15 14.04
CA SER A 129 -2.97 -1.23 13.61
C SER A 129 -2.61 0.25 13.76
N VAL A 130 -1.68 0.60 14.67
CA VAL A 130 -1.45 2.00 15.08
C VAL A 130 -0.07 2.53 14.70
N ARG A 131 0.98 1.72 14.76
CA ARG A 131 2.37 2.20 14.68
C ARG A 131 3.06 2.07 13.31
N PRO A 132 2.95 0.95 12.59
CA PRO A 132 3.58 0.88 11.28
C PRO A 132 2.82 1.80 10.34
N PHE A 133 3.53 2.81 9.87
CA PHE A 133 3.05 3.72 8.85
C PHE A 133 3.70 3.35 7.52
N ILE A 134 2.89 3.35 6.47
CA ILE A 134 3.38 3.34 5.10
C ILE A 134 3.24 4.74 4.53
N ARG A 135 4.31 5.20 3.88
CA ARG A 135 4.29 6.48 3.18
C ARG A 135 3.45 6.38 1.93
N VAL A 136 2.54 7.32 1.76
CA VAL A 136 1.68 7.49 0.60
C VAL A 136 2.07 8.77 -0.11
N ILE A 137 2.35 8.65 -1.40
CA ILE A 137 2.63 9.77 -2.30
C ILE A 137 1.46 9.86 -3.27
N THR A 138 0.67 10.91 -3.12
CA THR A 138 -0.51 11.17 -3.94
C THR A 138 -0.16 12.17 -5.03
N LEU A 139 -0.45 11.81 -6.27
CA LEU A 139 -0.44 12.70 -7.42
C LEU A 139 -1.86 13.24 -7.58
N LEU A 140 -1.98 14.57 -7.48
CA LEU A 140 -3.23 15.30 -7.69
C LEU A 140 -3.30 15.82 -9.13
#